data_AF-A0A2V9PFT0-F1
#
_entry.id   AF-A0A2V9PFT0-F1
#
_cell.length_a   1.000
_cell.length_b   1.000
_cell.length_c   1.000
_cell.angle_alpha   90.00
_cell.angle_beta   90.00
_cell.angle_gamma   90.00
#
_symmetry.space_group_name_H-M   'P 1'
#
loop_
_entity.id
_entity.type
_entity.pdbx_description
1 polymer ?
#
loop_
_entity_poly.entity_id
_entity_poly.type
_entity_poly.pdbx_seq_one_letter_code
_entity_poly.pdbx_strand_id
1 'polypeptide(L)' 'RGAWIAACIVQAALFGAGHSYQNPLGMLITGTLGMLMGFLVLASGRNLWPAIIGHGVYDASRFVLFYFQGPPLG' A
#
# COMPACT_ATOMS: atom_id res chain seq x y z
N ARG A 1 -6.79 -0.45 21.47
CA ARG A 1 -7.00 -0.15 20.02
C ARG A 1 -6.04 0.92 19.51
N GLY A 2 -5.78 2.01 20.24
CA GLY A 2 -4.85 3.08 19.83
C GLY A 2 -3.45 2.62 19.41
N ALA A 3 -2.83 1.69 20.14
CA ALA A 3 -1.51 1.15 19.78
C ALA A 3 -1.47 0.49 18.39
N TRP A 4 -2.54 -0.21 17.99
CA TRP A 4 -2.63 -0.84 16.66
C TRP A 4 -2.77 0.20 15.55
N ILE A 5 -3.54 1.26 15.80
CA ILE A 5 -3.69 2.37 14.84
C ILE A 5 -2.35 3.09 14.69
N ALA A 6 -1.67 3.39 15.79
CA ALA A 6 -0.34 4.00 15.78
C ALA A 6 0.67 3.12 15.02
N ALA A 7 0.64 1.80 15.24
CA ALA A 7 1.49 0.85 14.51
C ALA A 7 1.22 0.91 12.99
N CYS A 8 -0.05 0.94 12.55
CA CYS A 8 -0.39 1.09 11.13
C CYS A 8 0.12 2.42 10.55
N ILE A 9 0.03 3.52 11.31
CA ILE A 9 0.51 4.84 10.85
C ILE A 9 2.03 4.85 10.70
N VAL A 10 2.76 4.36 11.71
CA VAL A 10 4.23 4.29 11.65
C VAL A 10 4.69 3.34 10.54
N GLN A 11 4.05 2.18 10.42
CA GLN A 11 4.32 1.22 9.35
C GLN A 11 4.06 1.84 7.97
N ALA A 12 2.98 2.58 7.78
CA ALA A 12 2.68 3.27 6.53
C ALA A 12 3.73 4.34 6.18
N ALA A 13 4.18 5.11 7.17
CA ALA A 13 5.21 6.13 6.98
C ALA A 13 6.55 5.49 6.58
N LEU A 14 6.97 4.44 7.28
CA LEU A 14 8.20 3.70 6.96
C LEU A 14 8.12 3.02 5.59
N PHE A 15 6.97 2.44 5.26
CA PHE A 15 6.74 1.79 3.98
C PHE A 15 6.79 2.79 2.82
N GLY A 16 6.10 3.92 2.93
CA GLY A 16 6.17 5.01 1.94
C GLY A 16 7.58 5.58 1.81
N ALA A 17 8.30 5.76 2.93
CA ALA A 17 9.69 6.21 2.93
C ALA A 17 10.63 5.23 2.20
N GLY A 18 10.42 3.92 2.35
CA GLY A 18 11.13 2.88 1.62
C GLY A 18 10.90 2.89 0.10
N HIS A 19 9.88 3.61 -0.36
CA HIS A 19 9.56 3.82 -1.77
C HIS A 19 10.05 5.17 -2.31
N SER A 20 11.12 5.73 -1.72
CA SER A 20 11.69 7.02 -2.11
C SER A 20 12.09 7.14 -3.58
N TYR A 21 12.29 6.01 -4.26
CA TYR A 21 12.55 5.93 -5.69
C TYR A 21 11.33 6.25 -6.59
N GLN A 22 10.12 6.34 -6.03
CA GLN A 22 8.87 6.54 -6.78
C GLN A 22 8.43 8.02 -6.88
N ASN A 23 9.29 8.98 -6.53
CA ASN A 23 8.96 10.42 -6.33
C ASN A 23 8.00 10.67 -5.13
N PRO A 24 7.87 11.93 -4.63
CA PRO A 24 7.06 12.22 -3.44
C PRO A 24 5.59 11.80 -3.54
N LEU A 25 4.97 11.94 -4.72
CA LEU A 25 3.59 11.52 -4.93
C LEU A 25 3.48 9.99 -4.90
N GLY A 26 4.41 9.27 -5.53
CA GLY A 26 4.47 7.81 -5.48
C GLY A 26 4.65 7.28 -4.06
N MET A 27 5.53 7.90 -3.27
CA MET A 27 5.72 7.58 -1.84
C MET A 27 4.41 7.74 -1.05
N LEU A 28 3.69 8.86 -1.26
CA LEU A 28 2.43 9.15 -0.57
C LEU A 28 1.35 8.13 -0.93
N ILE A 29 1.20 7.81 -2.22
CA ILE A 29 0.23 6.81 -2.70
C ILE A 29 0.55 5.44 -2.10
N THR A 30 1.81 5.00 -2.17
CA THR A 30 2.24 3.69 -1.69
C THR A 30 2.12 3.56 -0.17
N GLY A 31 2.50 4.58 0.59
CA GLY A 31 2.30 4.62 2.04
C GLY A 31 0.82 4.59 2.43
N THR A 32 -0.04 5.32 1.71
CA THR A 32 -1.50 5.34 1.96
C THR A 32 -2.13 3.97 1.68
N LEU A 33 -1.75 3.30 0.58
CA LEU A 33 -2.20 1.94 0.30
C LEU A 33 -1.74 0.95 1.37
N GLY A 34 -0.48 1.04 1.81
CA GLY A 34 0.03 0.25 2.93
C GLY A 34 -0.77 0.46 4.22
N MET A 35 -1.14 1.71 4.53
CA MET A 35 -2.00 2.04 5.68
C MET A 35 -3.38 1.40 5.57
N LEU A 36 -4.03 1.50 4.40
CA LEU A 36 -5.34 0.90 4.14
C LEU A 36 -5.31 -0.61 4.31
N MET A 37 -4.27 -1.28 3.82
CA MET A 37 -4.09 -2.73 4.01
C MET A 37 -3.87 -3.09 5.48
N GLY A 38 -3.10 -2.30 6.23
CA GLY A 38 -2.95 -2.46 7.68
C GLY A 38 -4.28 -2.36 8.42
N PHE A 39 -5.12 -1.38 8.07
CA PHE A 39 -6.47 -1.26 8.63
C PHE A 39 -7.40 -2.39 8.20
N LEU A 40 -7.29 -2.87 6.95
CA LEU A 40 -8.06 -4.01 6.47
C LEU A 40 -7.74 -5.29 7.26
N VAL A 41 -6.46 -5.52 7.61
CA VAL A 41 -6.05 -6.62 8.50
C VAL A 41 -6.72 -6.49 9.87
N LEU A 42 -6.70 -5.30 10.48
CA LEU A 42 -7.36 -5.07 11.78
C LEU A 42 -8.87 -5.26 11.72
N ALA A 43 -9.52 -4.77 10.65
CA ALA A 43 -10.96 -4.94 10.42
C ALA A 43 -11.35 -6.40 10.17
N SER A 44 -10.45 -7.18 9.56
CA SER A 44 -10.65 -8.60 9.25
C SER A 44 -10.27 -9.53 10.39
N GLY A 45 -10.22 -9.05 11.63
CA GLY A 45 -9.87 -9.86 12.80
C GLY A 45 -8.41 -10.35 12.80
N ARG A 46 -7.50 -9.56 12.22
CA ARG A 46 -6.08 -9.90 11.98
C ARG A 46 -5.86 -11.01 10.94
N ASN A 47 -6.85 -11.28 10.10
CA ASN A 47 -6.67 -12.13 8.93
C ASN A 47 -5.83 -11.39 7.87
N LEU A 48 -4.74 -12.01 7.43
CA LEU A 48 -3.83 -11.45 6.43
C LEU A 48 -4.32 -11.65 4.98
N TRP A 49 -5.16 -12.66 4.73
CA TRP A 49 -5.58 -13.01 3.36
C TRP A 49 -6.19 -11.86 2.57
N PRO A 50 -7.07 -11.01 3.14
CA PRO A 50 -7.61 -9.85 2.41
C PRO A 50 -6.51 -8.88 1.93
N ALA A 51 -5.49 -8.64 2.77
CA ALA A 51 -4.37 -7.78 2.40
C ALA A 51 -3.44 -8.43 1.38
N ILE A 52 -3.16 -9.74 1.52
CA ILE A 52 -2.33 -10.50 0.56
C ILE A 52 -2.98 -10.48 -0.83
N ILE A 53 -4.27 -10.82 -0.91
CA ILE A 53 -5.01 -10.84 -2.17
C ILE A 53 -5.14 -9.42 -2.73
N GLY A 54 -5.54 -8.44 -1.90
CA GLY A 54 -5.70 -7.06 -2.33
C GLY A 54 -4.40 -6.44 -2.86
N HIS A 55 -3.27 -6.71 -2.19
CA HIS A 55 -1.95 -6.29 -2.65
C HIS A 55 -1.58 -6.93 -3.99
N GLY A 56 -1.70 -8.26 -4.10
CA GLY A 56 -1.39 -8.98 -5.34
C GLY A 56 -2.23 -8.51 -6.52
N VAL A 57 -3.53 -8.27 -6.31
CA VAL A 57 -4.42 -7.74 -7.35
C VAL A 57 -4.04 -6.30 -7.75
N TYR A 58 -3.73 -5.44 -6.78
CA TYR A 58 -3.31 -4.07 -7.05
C TYR A 58 -2.04 -4.04 -7.93
N ASP A 59 -1.00 -4.77 -7.55
CA ASP A 59 0.26 -4.82 -8.31
C ASP A 59 0.08 -5.45 -9.69
N ALA A 60 -0.67 -6.55 -9.78
CA ALA A 60 -0.97 -7.18 -11.07
C ALA A 60 -1.73 -6.21 -11.99
N SER A 61 -2.72 -5.48 -11.46
CA SER A 61 -3.46 -4.48 -12.24
C SER A 61 -2.56 -3.35 -12.72
N ARG A 62 -1.57 -2.92 -11.92
CA ARG A 62 -0.60 -1.90 -12.30
C ARG A 62 0.30 -2.38 -13.44
N PHE A 63 0.74 -3.63 -13.44
CA PHE A 63 1.48 -4.19 -14.57
C PHE A 63 0.65 -4.22 -15.85
N VAL A 64 -0.63 -4.61 -15.75
CA VAL A 64 -1.56 -4.60 -16.90
C VAL A 64 -1.75 -3.17 -17.42
N LEU A 65 -1.95 -2.19 -16.54
CA LEU A 65 -2.08 -0.79 -16.94
C LEU A 65 -0.80 -0.27 -17.60
N PHE A 66 0.38 -0.57 -17.07
CA PHE A 66 1.65 -0.15 -17.67
C PHE A 66 1.85 -0.73 -19.06
N TYR A 67 1.39 -1.97 -19.30
CA TYR A 67 1.44 -2.57 -20.63
C TYR A 67 0.60 -1.79 -21.66
N PHE A 68 -0.61 -1.34 -21.28
CA PHE A 68 -1.51 -0.63 -22.20
C PHE A 68 -1.26 0.87 -22.31
N GLN A 69 -0.82 1.52 -21.22
CA GLN A 69 -0.72 2.98 -21.11
C GLN A 69 0.71 3.50 -21.09
N GLY A 70 1.71 2.61 -20.97
CA GLY A 70 3.08 2.96 -20.67
C GLY A 70 3.30 3.25 -19.18
N PRO A 71 4.57 3.43 -18.75
CA PRO A 71 4.87 3.85 -17.39
C PRO A 71 4.23 5.22 -17.09
N PRO A 72 3.86 5.51 -15.83
CA PRO A 72 3.32 6.82 -15.46
C PRO A 72 4.30 7.90 -15.87
N LEU A 73 3.80 8.94 -16.55
CA LEU A 73 4.58 10.16 -16.79
C LEU A 73 4.76 10.83 -15.43
N GLY A 74 5.93 10.63 -14.81
CA GLY A 74 6.31 11.21 -13.53
C GLY A 74 6.42 12.71 -13.58
#